data_AF-A0A936ERE2-F1
#
_entry.id   AF-A0A936ERE2-F1
#
_cell.length_a   1.000
_cell.length_b   1.000
_cell.length_c   1.000
_cell.angle_alpha   90.00
_cell.angle_beta   90.00
_cell.angle_gamma   90.00
#
_symmetry.space_group_name_H-M   'P 1'
#
loop_
_entity.id
_entity.type
_entity.pdbx_description
1 polymer ?
#
loop_
_entity_poly.entity_id
_entity_poly.type
_entity_poly.pdbx_seq_one_letter_code
_entity_poly.pdbx_strand_id
1 'polypeptide(L)'
;MNQVLRGRVQAGKGDASRWLSLFNAAYSRKLGHPIYPGSLNLALDHDFRWFDPAYKAHLICFGRGEYGGDRDILFLPCELGVPGRRKAWLWTPTTAARERADPWVIELVSDVRLRDVYAIEDGSSLEITLSLGPELPDSPNQAKRSGEVFQGVALLRRQRAGQRVLRRGVALGYRLAVIKPAQRRASARLGSGAGAG
;
A
#
# COMPACT_ATOMS: atom_id res chain seq x y z
N MET A 1 -13.90 -8.81 -7.43
CA MET A 1 -13.56 -8.75 -8.88
C MET A 1 -12.34 -7.86 -9.06
N ASN A 2 -11.47 -8.14 -10.02
CA ASN A 2 -10.34 -7.26 -10.31
C ASN A 2 -10.56 -6.64 -11.69
N GLN A 3 -10.32 -5.34 -11.81
CA GLN A 3 -10.32 -4.65 -13.10
C GLN A 3 -8.90 -4.21 -13.43
N VAL A 4 -8.46 -4.47 -14.65
CA VAL A 4 -7.17 -4.03 -15.15
C VAL A 4 -7.39 -2.79 -16.02
N LEU A 5 -6.66 -1.71 -15.72
CA LEU A 5 -6.62 -0.49 -16.52
C LEU A 5 -5.24 -0.34 -17.12
N ARG A 6 -5.19 0.09 -18.38
CA ARG A 6 -3.94 0.32 -19.12
C ARG A 6 -3.95 1.73 -19.67
N GLY A 7 -2.80 2.38 -19.65
CA GLY A 7 -2.68 3.71 -20.20
C GLY A 7 -1.24 4.10 -20.51
N ARG A 8 -1.09 5.30 -21.06
CA ARG A 8 0.21 5.94 -21.28
C ARG A 8 0.45 7.04 -20.27
N VAL A 9 1.65 7.04 -19.71
CA VAL A 9 2.08 8.07 -18.76
C VAL A 9 2.24 9.40 -19.48
N GLN A 10 1.85 10.49 -18.83
CA GLN A 10 2.00 11.84 -19.37
C GLN A 10 2.43 12.83 -18.29
N ALA A 11 2.97 13.97 -18.71
CA ALA A 11 3.20 15.10 -17.84
C ALA A 11 1.86 15.64 -17.29
N GLY A 12 1.90 16.12 -16.05
CA GLY A 12 0.82 16.89 -15.45
C GLY A 12 1.28 18.32 -15.14
N LYS A 13 0.35 19.17 -14.69
CA LYS A 13 0.65 20.55 -14.28
C LYS A 13 1.39 20.63 -12.93
N GLY A 14 1.49 19.51 -12.21
CA GLY A 14 2.11 19.45 -10.88
C GLY A 14 1.22 19.91 -9.74
N ASP A 15 -0.06 20.22 -9.99
CA ASP A 15 -0.98 20.79 -9.01
C ASP A 15 -1.22 19.89 -7.78
N ALA A 16 -1.18 18.57 -7.97
CA ALA A 16 -1.39 17.60 -6.89
C ALA A 16 -0.31 17.69 -5.80
N SER A 17 0.94 18.01 -6.16
CA SER A 17 2.09 18.02 -5.23
C SER A 17 1.88 18.95 -4.05
N ARG A 18 1.31 20.15 -4.30
CA ARG A 18 0.97 21.14 -3.28
C ARG A 18 0.00 20.58 -2.25
N TRP A 19 -1.11 19.99 -2.72
CA TRP A 19 -2.17 19.48 -1.86
C TRP A 19 -1.77 18.22 -1.11
N LEU A 20 -1.05 17.31 -1.79
CA LEU A 20 -0.51 16.09 -1.17
C LEU A 20 0.54 16.40 -0.11
N SER A 21 1.32 17.47 -0.27
CA SER A 21 2.22 17.96 0.78
C SER A 21 1.45 18.51 1.97
N LEU A 22 0.51 19.44 1.70
CA LEU A 22 -0.20 20.18 2.75
C LEU A 22 -1.04 19.26 3.65
N PHE A 23 -1.70 18.27 3.06
CA PHE A 23 -2.66 17.42 3.77
C PHE A 23 -2.14 16.00 4.07
N ASN A 24 -0.84 15.79 3.88
CA ASN A 24 -0.25 14.46 4.01
C ASN A 24 -0.51 13.79 5.35
N ALA A 25 -0.44 14.55 6.45
CA ALA A 25 -0.67 14.02 7.79
C ALA A 25 -2.09 13.44 7.95
N ALA A 26 -3.09 14.09 7.36
CA ALA A 26 -4.47 13.61 7.38
C ALA A 26 -4.62 12.36 6.50
N TYR A 27 -4.07 12.38 5.27
CA TYR A 27 -4.08 11.22 4.38
C TYR A 27 -3.38 10.01 5.01
N SER A 28 -2.21 10.24 5.62
CA SER A 28 -1.41 9.20 6.26
C SER A 28 -2.15 8.50 7.38
N ARG A 29 -2.90 9.26 8.20
CA ARG A 29 -3.65 8.70 9.32
C ARG A 29 -4.73 7.72 8.86
N LYS A 30 -5.40 8.01 7.75
CA LYS A 30 -6.49 7.19 7.22
C LYS A 30 -6.00 6.06 6.30
N LEU A 31 -4.96 6.31 5.49
CA LEU A 31 -4.40 5.33 4.57
C LEU A 31 -3.39 4.38 5.24
N GLY A 32 -2.82 4.79 6.37
CA GLY A 32 -1.88 4.00 7.18
C GLY A 32 -0.40 4.19 6.82
N HIS A 33 -0.07 5.08 5.89
CA HIS A 33 1.30 5.41 5.50
C HIS A 33 1.35 6.79 4.80
N PRO A 34 2.52 7.45 4.78
CA PRO A 34 2.70 8.69 4.03
C PRO A 34 2.48 8.50 2.54
N ILE A 35 2.06 9.58 1.90
CA ILE A 35 1.96 9.69 0.45
C ILE A 35 3.11 10.57 -0.04
N TYR A 36 3.79 10.17 -1.10
CA TYR A 36 4.77 11.04 -1.76
C TYR A 36 4.05 12.28 -2.32
N PRO A 37 4.57 13.50 -2.14
CA PRO A 37 3.93 14.72 -2.60
C PRO A 37 4.04 14.91 -4.12
N GLY A 38 3.33 14.08 -4.87
CA GLY A 38 3.24 14.13 -6.32
C GLY A 38 2.33 13.03 -6.85
N SER A 39 1.84 13.22 -8.06
CA SER A 39 1.04 12.22 -8.78
C SER A 39 1.68 11.84 -10.11
N LEU A 40 1.35 10.65 -10.59
CA LEU A 40 1.67 10.16 -11.92
C LEU A 40 0.39 10.18 -12.76
N ASN A 41 0.36 10.98 -13.82
CA ASN A 41 -0.79 11.04 -14.71
C ASN A 41 -0.73 9.88 -15.69
N LEU A 42 -1.82 9.13 -15.78
CA LEU A 42 -2.00 8.01 -16.69
C LEU A 42 -3.20 8.29 -17.58
N ALA A 43 -2.97 8.43 -18.89
CA ALA A 43 -4.02 8.56 -19.89
C ALA A 43 -4.48 7.16 -20.33
N LEU A 44 -5.70 6.80 -19.98
CA LEU A 44 -6.34 5.55 -20.40
C LEU A 44 -6.85 5.66 -21.85
N ASP A 45 -7.20 4.53 -22.44
CA ASP A 45 -7.85 4.43 -23.75
C ASP A 45 -9.37 4.63 -23.70
N HIS A 46 -9.94 4.79 -22.50
CA HIS A 46 -11.36 5.00 -22.24
C HIS A 46 -11.58 5.95 -21.06
N ASP A 47 -12.79 6.52 -20.97
CA ASP A 47 -13.19 7.37 -19.85
C ASP A 47 -13.19 6.61 -18.52
N PHE A 48 -12.62 7.22 -17.47
CA PHE A 48 -12.71 6.70 -16.12
C PHE A 48 -13.81 7.40 -15.33
N ARG A 49 -14.90 6.68 -15.04
CA ARG A 49 -16.07 7.21 -14.33
C ARG A 49 -15.98 6.91 -12.84
N TRP A 50 -15.45 7.86 -12.06
CA TRP A 50 -15.26 7.74 -10.60
C TRP A 50 -16.50 7.31 -9.82
N PHE A 51 -17.70 7.69 -10.26
CA PHE A 51 -18.95 7.40 -9.57
C PHE A 51 -19.70 6.20 -10.17
N ASP A 52 -19.04 5.39 -10.99
CA ASP A 52 -19.58 4.11 -11.41
C ASP A 52 -19.90 3.25 -10.17
N PRO A 53 -21.08 2.59 -10.11
CA PRO A 53 -21.46 1.72 -9.00
C PRO A 53 -20.38 0.69 -8.64
N ALA A 54 -19.62 0.19 -9.62
CA ALA A 54 -18.56 -0.78 -9.41
C ALA A 54 -17.41 -0.27 -8.53
N TYR A 55 -17.22 1.06 -8.44
CA TYR A 55 -16.15 1.66 -7.63
C TYR A 55 -16.63 2.18 -6.29
N LYS A 56 -17.93 2.50 -6.17
CA LYS A 56 -18.49 3.26 -5.06
C LYS A 56 -18.18 2.64 -3.69
N ALA A 57 -18.29 1.33 -3.55
CA ALA A 57 -18.01 0.60 -2.31
C ALA A 57 -16.52 0.55 -1.92
N HIS A 58 -15.63 0.94 -2.85
CA HIS A 58 -14.17 0.89 -2.68
C HIS A 58 -13.53 2.28 -2.59
N LEU A 59 -14.31 3.33 -2.81
CA LEU A 59 -13.84 4.71 -2.68
C LEU A 59 -13.58 5.05 -1.21
N ILE A 60 -12.37 5.52 -0.95
CA ILE A 60 -12.02 6.17 0.31
C ILE A 60 -12.24 7.66 0.10
N CYS A 61 -13.32 8.18 0.69
CA CYS A 61 -13.62 9.61 0.65
C CYS A 61 -12.97 10.33 1.85
N PHE A 62 -12.28 11.42 1.59
CA PHE A 62 -11.88 12.40 2.59
C PHE A 62 -12.81 13.60 2.48
N GLY A 63 -13.69 13.75 3.47
CA GLY A 63 -14.54 14.93 3.54
C GLY A 63 -13.70 16.16 3.82
N ARG A 64 -14.03 17.30 3.21
CA ARG A 64 -13.27 18.56 3.34
C ARG A 64 -12.99 18.96 4.80
N GLY A 65 -13.97 18.74 5.69
CA GLY A 65 -13.85 19.01 7.13
C GLY A 65 -12.97 18.02 7.90
N GLU A 66 -12.69 16.84 7.35
CA GLU A 66 -11.83 15.82 7.97
C GLU A 66 -10.36 16.23 7.95
N TYR A 67 -9.94 16.95 6.91
CA TYR A 67 -8.55 17.30 6.67
C TYR A 67 -8.29 18.82 6.57
N GLY A 68 -9.34 19.63 6.74
CA GLY A 68 -9.25 21.10 6.72
C GLY A 68 -9.05 21.69 5.32
N GLY A 69 -9.54 21.01 4.29
CA GLY A 69 -9.49 21.51 2.91
C GLY A 69 -10.83 22.06 2.42
N ASP A 70 -10.84 22.47 1.14
CA ASP A 70 -12.00 23.12 0.53
C ASP A 70 -12.89 22.17 -0.28
N ARG A 71 -12.43 20.93 -0.53
CA ARG A 71 -13.08 19.96 -1.41
C ARG A 71 -13.08 18.58 -0.78
N ASP A 72 -13.99 17.72 -1.20
CA ASP A 72 -13.88 16.31 -0.86
C ASP A 72 -12.89 15.65 -1.82
N ILE A 73 -12.10 14.71 -1.32
CA ILE A 73 -11.08 14.00 -2.10
C ILE A 73 -11.43 12.52 -2.15
N LEU A 74 -11.28 11.93 -3.32
CA LEU A 74 -11.48 10.51 -3.55
C LEU A 74 -10.14 9.81 -3.71
N PHE A 75 -10.00 8.69 -3.04
CA PHE A 75 -8.95 7.71 -3.27
C PHE A 75 -9.57 6.38 -3.67
N LEU A 76 -9.02 5.72 -4.69
CA LEU A 76 -9.40 4.34 -5.04
C LEU A 76 -8.15 3.46 -4.99
N PRO A 77 -8.07 2.46 -4.08
CA PRO A 77 -6.91 1.58 -3.98
C PRO A 77 -6.63 0.81 -5.28
N CYS A 78 -5.36 0.74 -5.66
CA CYS A 78 -4.91 -0.01 -6.82
C CYS A 78 -3.50 -0.58 -6.60
N GLU A 79 -3.05 -1.40 -7.54
CA GLU A 79 -1.68 -1.90 -7.59
C GLU A 79 -1.09 -1.68 -8.98
N LEU A 80 0.15 -1.21 -9.05
CA LEU A 80 0.87 -1.11 -10.30
C LEU A 80 1.29 -2.51 -10.76
N GLY A 81 1.15 -2.78 -12.06
CA GLY A 81 1.65 -3.97 -12.76
C GLY A 81 3.16 -4.01 -12.93
N VAL A 82 3.92 -3.50 -11.96
CA VAL A 82 5.38 -3.53 -11.89
C VAL A 82 5.84 -4.72 -11.02
N PRO A 83 7.10 -5.18 -11.13
CA PRO A 83 7.63 -6.21 -10.24
C PRO A 83 7.38 -5.88 -8.75
N GLY A 84 6.79 -6.83 -8.02
CA GLY A 84 6.44 -6.67 -6.62
C GLY A 84 5.09 -6.01 -6.33
N ARG A 85 4.28 -5.69 -7.36
CA ARG A 85 2.89 -5.18 -7.23
C ARG A 85 2.77 -3.99 -6.26
N ARG A 86 3.37 -2.85 -6.63
CA ARG A 86 3.37 -1.66 -5.77
C ARG A 86 1.95 -1.16 -5.50
N LYS A 87 1.59 -1.06 -4.22
CA LYS A 87 0.36 -0.42 -3.78
C LYS A 87 0.36 1.07 -4.14
N ALA A 88 -0.75 1.52 -4.68
CA ALA A 88 -1.00 2.92 -5.02
C ALA A 88 -2.49 3.23 -4.87
N TRP A 89 -2.86 4.47 -5.17
CA TRP A 89 -4.25 4.90 -5.23
C TRP A 89 -4.43 5.78 -6.45
N LEU A 90 -5.58 5.64 -7.11
CA LEU A 90 -6.07 6.75 -7.90
C LEU A 90 -6.45 7.87 -6.93
N TRP A 91 -6.24 9.11 -7.34
CA TRP A 91 -6.51 10.31 -6.56
C TRP A 91 -7.24 11.35 -7.40
N THR A 92 -8.27 11.99 -6.83
CA THR A 92 -8.92 13.16 -7.47
C THR A 92 -9.75 13.96 -6.46
N PRO A 93 -9.86 15.29 -6.60
CA PRO A 93 -10.94 16.03 -5.94
C PRO A 93 -12.30 15.71 -6.59
N THR A 94 -13.38 15.70 -5.81
CA THR A 94 -14.74 15.37 -6.29
C THR A 94 -15.23 16.28 -7.41
N THR A 95 -14.76 17.53 -7.48
CA THR A 95 -15.07 18.44 -8.59
C THR A 95 -14.46 17.95 -9.91
N ALA A 96 -13.16 17.58 -9.90
CA ALA A 96 -12.50 17.07 -11.10
C ALA A 96 -13.05 15.71 -11.52
N ALA A 97 -13.45 14.87 -10.56
CA ALA A 97 -14.12 13.60 -10.82
C ALA A 97 -15.43 13.75 -11.63
N ARG A 98 -16.08 14.92 -11.58
CA ARG A 98 -17.35 15.21 -12.27
C ARG A 98 -17.17 15.99 -13.57
N GLU A 99 -16.23 16.93 -13.58
CA GLU A 99 -16.26 18.04 -14.55
C GLU A 99 -14.99 18.15 -15.40
N ARG A 100 -13.98 17.30 -15.19
CA ARG A 100 -12.75 17.39 -15.97
C ARG A 100 -13.00 17.18 -17.47
N ALA A 101 -12.30 17.95 -18.30
CA ALA A 101 -12.41 17.86 -19.76
C ALA A 101 -11.74 16.59 -20.33
N ASP A 102 -10.89 15.93 -19.55
CA ASP A 102 -10.08 14.76 -19.90
C ASP A 102 -10.41 13.56 -18.99
N PRO A 103 -11.65 13.03 -19.01
CA PRO A 103 -12.10 11.98 -18.09
C PRO A 103 -11.33 10.65 -18.20
N TRP A 104 -10.60 10.42 -19.30
CA TRP A 104 -9.71 9.27 -19.48
C TRP A 104 -8.38 9.41 -18.74
N VAL A 105 -8.05 10.58 -18.20
CA VAL A 105 -6.83 10.78 -17.42
C VAL A 105 -7.12 10.49 -15.95
N ILE A 106 -6.27 9.68 -15.32
CA ILE A 106 -6.29 9.43 -13.89
C ILE A 106 -4.95 9.81 -13.27
N GLU A 107 -4.96 10.16 -11.99
CA GLU A 107 -3.75 10.49 -11.24
C GLU A 107 -3.46 9.37 -10.23
N LEU A 108 -2.25 8.83 -10.26
CA LEU A 108 -1.79 7.80 -9.32
C LEU A 108 -0.90 8.42 -8.26
N VAL A 109 -1.15 8.09 -7.00
CA VAL A 109 -0.32 8.47 -5.85
C VAL A 109 0.14 7.23 -5.11
N SER A 110 1.33 7.30 -4.50
CA SER A 110 1.95 6.20 -3.77
C SER A 110 2.84 6.75 -2.65
N ASP A 111 3.44 5.89 -1.83
CA ASP A 111 4.39 6.28 -0.78
C ASP A 111 5.76 6.69 -1.33
N VAL A 112 6.02 6.43 -2.62
CA VAL A 112 7.26 6.77 -3.33
C VAL A 112 6.99 7.56 -4.60
N ARG A 113 8.03 8.24 -5.10
CA ARG A 113 8.01 8.83 -6.45
C ARG A 113 8.11 7.73 -7.50
N LEU A 114 6.97 7.38 -8.10
CA LEU A 114 6.86 6.26 -9.03
C LEU A 114 7.82 6.36 -10.23
N ARG A 115 8.04 7.56 -10.76
CA ARG A 115 8.99 7.79 -11.87
C ARG A 115 10.40 7.37 -11.51
N ASP A 116 10.88 7.78 -10.35
CA ASP A 116 12.26 7.53 -9.93
C ASP A 116 12.48 6.05 -9.58
N VAL A 117 11.52 5.44 -8.89
CA VAL A 117 11.65 4.04 -8.43
C VAL A 117 11.53 3.04 -9.59
N TYR A 118 10.74 3.34 -10.61
CA TYR A 118 10.44 2.42 -11.71
C TYR A 118 10.94 2.91 -13.07
N ALA A 119 11.76 3.97 -13.10
CA ALA A 119 12.24 4.62 -14.33
C ALA A 119 11.11 4.90 -15.34
N ILE A 120 9.98 5.41 -14.85
CA ILE A 120 8.79 5.66 -15.67
C ILE A 120 8.89 7.05 -16.32
N GLU A 121 8.86 7.06 -17.65
CA GLU A 121 8.91 8.26 -18.48
C GLU A 121 7.56 8.56 -19.15
N ASP A 122 7.40 9.77 -19.69
CA ASP A 122 6.23 10.08 -20.52
C ASP A 122 6.18 9.19 -21.75
N GLY A 123 4.98 8.75 -22.12
CA GLY A 123 4.75 7.76 -23.16
C GLY A 123 4.89 6.30 -22.69
N SER A 124 5.44 6.04 -21.49
CA SER A 124 5.53 4.68 -20.94
C SER A 124 4.15 4.05 -20.81
N SER A 125 4.03 2.79 -21.24
CA SER A 125 2.83 1.99 -21.00
C SER A 125 2.83 1.48 -19.58
N LEU A 126 1.73 1.69 -18.86
CA LEU A 126 1.57 1.22 -17.49
C LEU A 126 0.23 0.52 -17.33
N GLU A 127 0.26 -0.63 -16.65
CA GLU A 127 -0.92 -1.36 -16.21
C GLU A 127 -1.13 -1.13 -14.71
N ILE A 128 -2.39 -0.95 -14.31
CA ILE A 128 -2.79 -0.97 -12.91
C ILE A 128 -3.96 -1.92 -12.71
N THR A 129 -4.03 -2.54 -11.54
CA THR A 129 -5.14 -3.40 -11.13
C THR A 129 -5.93 -2.73 -10.01
N LEU A 130 -7.24 -2.58 -10.21
CA LEU A 130 -8.20 -2.20 -9.18
C LEU A 130 -8.70 -3.48 -8.49
N SER A 131 -8.54 -3.54 -7.16
CA SER A 131 -9.03 -4.66 -6.34
C SER A 131 -10.44 -4.36 -5.85
N LEU A 132 -11.42 -4.58 -6.72
CA LEU A 132 -12.86 -4.34 -6.46
C LEU A 132 -13.48 -5.58 -5.79
N GLY A 133 -13.04 -5.89 -4.57
CA GLY A 133 -13.56 -7.03 -3.78
C GLY A 133 -15.10 -7.07 -3.70
N PRO A 134 -15.73 -8.13 -3.15
CA PRO A 134 -17.17 -8.06 -2.90
C PRO A 134 -17.47 -6.83 -2.04
N GLU A 135 -18.57 -6.12 -2.33
CA GLU A 135 -19.00 -4.94 -1.57
C GLU A 135 -18.86 -5.23 -0.07
N LEU A 136 -18.08 -4.40 0.64
CA LEU A 136 -18.11 -4.47 2.09
C LEU A 136 -19.54 -4.09 2.49
N PRO A 137 -20.24 -4.91 3.30
CA PRO A 137 -21.60 -4.58 3.68
C PRO A 137 -21.61 -3.23 4.39
N ASP A 138 -22.43 -2.32 3.88
CA ASP A 138 -22.68 -1.02 4.49
C ASP A 138 -23.19 -1.23 5.93
N SER A 139 -22.29 -1.03 6.89
CA SER A 139 -22.50 -1.13 8.34
C SER A 139 -22.81 -2.52 8.94
N PRO A 140 -22.39 -2.77 10.20
CA PRO A 140 -22.66 -4.01 10.94
C PRO A 140 -24.15 -4.25 11.28
N ASN A 141 -25.08 -3.42 10.78
CA ASN A 141 -26.49 -3.48 11.14
C ASN A 141 -27.38 -4.24 10.14
N GLN A 142 -26.86 -4.62 8.96
CA GLN A 142 -27.59 -5.48 8.01
C GLN A 142 -27.29 -6.98 8.14
N ALA A 143 -26.16 -7.37 8.73
CA ALA A 143 -25.80 -8.77 8.99
C ALA A 143 -26.77 -9.50 9.96
N LYS A 144 -27.73 -8.79 10.56
CA LYS A 144 -28.78 -9.38 11.40
C LYS A 144 -30.09 -9.70 10.66
N ARG A 145 -30.24 -9.29 9.39
CA ARG A 145 -31.51 -9.46 8.63
C ARG A 145 -31.50 -10.59 7.62
N SER A 146 -30.34 -11.00 7.11
CA SER A 146 -30.19 -12.25 6.38
C SER A 146 -29.62 -13.29 7.33
N GLY A 147 -30.38 -14.35 7.63
CA GLY A 147 -29.98 -15.43 8.54
C GLY A 147 -28.79 -16.29 8.07
N GLU A 148 -27.82 -15.71 7.39
CA GLU A 148 -26.59 -16.37 6.95
C GLU A 148 -25.47 -16.11 7.97
N VAL A 149 -25.27 -17.11 8.82
CA VAL A 149 -24.10 -17.18 9.70
C VAL A 149 -22.86 -17.44 8.84
N PHE A 150 -22.14 -16.39 8.46
CA PHE A 150 -20.77 -16.53 7.98
C PHE A 150 -19.87 -16.94 9.15
N GLN A 151 -19.66 -18.24 9.33
CA GLN A 151 -18.52 -18.77 10.08
C GLN A 151 -17.25 -18.49 9.28
N GLY A 152 -16.51 -17.45 9.64
CA GLY A 152 -15.32 -17.14 8.84
C GLY A 152 -14.33 -16.11 9.35
N VAL A 153 -14.42 -15.54 10.56
CA VAL A 153 -13.31 -14.74 11.11
C VAL A 153 -13.27 -14.81 12.64
N ALA A 154 -12.86 -15.96 13.18
CA ALA A 154 -12.42 -16.07 14.58
C ALA A 154 -11.25 -17.05 14.70
N LEU A 155 -10.25 -16.93 13.82
CA LEU A 155 -9.04 -17.73 13.92
C LEU A 155 -7.80 -16.91 13.54
N LEU A 156 -7.49 -15.87 14.31
CA LEU A 156 -6.12 -15.34 14.39
C LEU A 156 -5.90 -14.36 15.56
N ARG A 157 -6.60 -14.54 16.70
CA ARG A 157 -6.23 -13.93 17.98
C ARG A 157 -6.68 -14.81 19.13
N ARG A 158 -5.89 -15.85 19.46
CA ARG A 158 -5.77 -16.51 20.79
C ARG A 158 -4.99 -17.83 20.67
N GLN A 159 -3.68 -17.73 20.48
CA GLN A 159 -2.75 -18.75 20.94
C GLN A 159 -1.54 -18.05 21.55
N ARG A 160 -1.67 -17.70 22.83
CA ARG A 160 -0.61 -17.53 23.84
C ARG A 160 -1.24 -16.96 25.11
N ALA A 161 -2.07 -17.76 25.75
CA ALA A 161 -2.44 -17.58 27.16
C ALA A 161 -3.06 -18.89 27.64
N GLY A 162 -2.27 -19.74 28.29
CA GLY A 162 -2.81 -20.92 28.96
C GLY A 162 -1.86 -22.11 29.01
N GLN A 163 -0.74 -22.00 29.73
CA GLN A 163 -0.17 -23.17 30.39
C GLN A 163 0.65 -22.72 31.60
N ARG A 164 -0.01 -22.72 32.76
CA ARG A 164 0.62 -22.71 34.07
C ARG A 164 -0.17 -23.68 34.95
N VAL A 165 0.34 -24.89 35.11
CA VAL A 165 0.08 -25.73 36.28
C VAL A 165 1.42 -26.33 36.71
N LEU A 166 1.65 -26.24 38.02
CA LEU A 166 2.87 -26.58 38.72
C LEU A 166 3.01 -28.09 39.00
N ARG A 167 4.27 -28.53 38.91
CA ARG A 167 5.03 -29.38 39.86
C ARG A 167 4.93 -30.92 39.85
N ARG A 168 6.17 -31.46 39.84
CA ARG A 168 6.74 -32.66 40.49
C ARG A 168 6.71 -33.98 39.70
N GLY A 169 7.91 -34.40 39.30
CA GLY A 169 8.25 -35.76 38.89
C GLY A 169 9.77 -35.85 38.65
N VAL A 170 10.41 -36.81 39.32
CA VAL A 170 11.85 -36.97 39.53
C VAL A 170 12.49 -37.78 38.38
N ALA A 171 13.76 -37.45 38.06
CA ALA A 171 14.85 -38.22 37.43
C ALA A 171 14.58 -39.23 36.30
N LEU A 172 15.29 -39.12 35.17
CA LEU A 172 16.46 -39.97 34.80
C LEU A 172 16.95 -39.66 33.36
N GLY A 173 18.28 -39.64 33.17
CA GLY A 173 19.03 -40.04 31.97
C GLY A 173 18.65 -39.53 30.57
N TYR A 174 19.51 -38.71 29.94
CA TYR A 174 20.53 -39.16 28.97
C TYR A 174 21.14 -37.96 28.24
N ARG A 175 22.46 -38.02 28.05
CA ARG A 175 23.32 -37.07 27.34
C ARG A 175 22.90 -36.87 25.89
N LEU A 176 22.98 -35.63 25.39
CA LEU A 176 23.58 -35.35 24.08
C LEU A 176 24.11 -33.92 24.03
N ALA A 177 25.36 -33.80 23.60
CA ALA A 177 26.13 -32.57 23.49
C ALA A 177 25.84 -31.86 22.17
N VAL A 178 25.74 -30.52 22.16
CA VAL A 178 26.25 -29.67 21.06
C VAL A 178 26.69 -28.29 21.59
N ILE A 179 27.98 -28.08 21.43
CA ILE A 179 28.88 -26.91 21.39
C ILE A 179 28.24 -25.53 21.09
N LYS A 180 28.66 -24.50 21.85
CA LYS A 180 28.73 -23.06 21.45
C LYS A 180 30.19 -22.56 21.62
N PRO A 181 30.51 -21.29 21.33
CA PRO A 181 31.02 -20.76 20.07
C PRO A 181 32.50 -20.32 20.18
N ALA A 182 33.21 -20.13 19.07
CA ALA A 182 34.55 -19.55 19.10
C ALA A 182 34.57 -18.14 18.49
N GLN A 183 34.70 -17.13 19.36
CA GLN A 183 35.39 -15.88 19.02
C GLN A 183 36.86 -16.01 19.44
N ARG A 184 37.79 -15.49 18.62
CA ARG A 184 38.97 -14.75 19.10
C ARG A 184 39.71 -14.02 17.97
N ARG A 185 40.05 -12.75 18.26
CA ARG A 185 41.12 -11.91 17.66
C ARG A 185 42.51 -12.53 18.01
N ALA A 186 43.70 -12.17 17.51
CA ALA A 186 44.25 -10.96 16.87
C ALA A 186 45.63 -11.26 16.23
N SER A 187 46.04 -10.41 15.27
CA SER A 187 47.38 -9.86 14.92
C SER A 187 48.70 -10.63 15.09
N ALA A 188 49.55 -10.60 14.05
CA ALA A 188 50.90 -9.96 14.06
C ALA A 188 51.62 -9.92 12.68
N ARG A 189 52.11 -8.72 12.31
CA ARG A 189 53.40 -8.28 11.69
C ARG A 189 54.44 -9.37 11.31
N LEU A 190 55.37 -9.27 10.34
CA LEU A 190 56.09 -8.19 9.60
C LEU A 190 56.88 -8.87 8.45
N GLY A 191 57.26 -8.17 7.38
CA GLY A 191 58.28 -8.66 6.42
C GLY A 191 58.40 -7.86 5.12
N SER A 192 59.59 -7.32 4.87
CA SER A 192 60.01 -6.29 3.90
C SER A 192 60.69 -6.81 2.61
N GLY A 193 60.76 -5.96 1.57
CA GLY A 193 61.71 -6.02 0.42
C GLY A 193 61.11 -5.41 -0.87
N ALA A 194 61.49 -4.19 -1.32
CA ALA A 194 62.55 -3.88 -2.33
C ALA A 194 62.43 -4.75 -3.61
N GLY A 195 62.31 -4.28 -4.85
CA GLY A 195 62.68 -3.05 -5.56
C GLY A 195 63.40 -3.47 -6.85
N ALA A 196 62.99 -3.00 -8.03
CA ALA A 196 63.80 -3.02 -9.25
C ALA A 196 63.23 -2.03 -10.28
N GLY A 197 64.05 -1.05 -10.64
CA GLY A 197 64.09 -0.50 -11.99
C GLY A 197 65.01 -1.33 -12.87
#